data_AF-A0A944K3Y0-F1
#
_entry.id   AF-A0A944K3Y0-F1
#
_cell.length_a   1.000
_cell.length_b   1.000
_cell.length_c   1.000
_cell.angle_alpha   90.00
_cell.angle_beta   90.00
_cell.angle_gamma   90.00
#
_symmetry.space_group_name_H-M   'P 1'
#
loop_
_entity.id
_entity.type
_entity.pdbx_description
1 polymer ?
#
loop_
_entity_poly.entity_id
_entity_poly.type
_entity_poly.pdbx_seq_one_letter_code
_entity_poly.pdbx_strand_id
1 'polypeptide(L)'
;MEQLTQAEAEFESAWNNERYTRAELPPVDVNRVVAEHYVAEEPLTFTKAMIWDMEVRKAGNPGAFIPYVVEEGTAAAWVPGREGGELGDEFVRQSQQRLWIEPSEYGLVLEEVSLNHERQLVTFLGRAELRDAQGKALIAGIGQPLFHVQHGVAGTDERPTNTWRIVMLTDRKDERLEKVFAATAAEVWLPGFLENYVRGVLGIALTRRQQ
;
A
#
# COMPACT_ATOMS: atom_id res chain seq x y z
N MET A 1 -19.11 -15.16 -11.97
CA MET A 1 -18.20 -15.27 -10.81
C MET A 1 -16.88 -14.73 -11.31
N GLU A 2 -16.54 -13.50 -10.97
CA GLU A 2 -15.25 -12.92 -11.37
C GLU A 2 -14.13 -13.77 -10.79
N GLN A 3 -13.15 -14.09 -11.63
CA GLN A 3 -12.05 -14.98 -11.27
C GLN A 3 -10.96 -14.13 -10.63
N LEU A 4 -10.56 -14.52 -9.41
CA LEU A 4 -9.44 -13.88 -8.71
C LEU A 4 -8.17 -13.98 -9.58
N THR A 5 -7.33 -12.95 -9.53
CA THR A 5 -5.95 -13.09 -10.05
C THR A 5 -5.20 -14.12 -9.21
N GLN A 6 -4.09 -14.66 -9.75
CA GLN A 6 -3.25 -15.58 -8.96
C GLN A 6 -2.78 -14.93 -7.67
N ALA A 7 -2.41 -13.64 -7.73
CA ALA A 7 -1.94 -12.91 -6.55
C ALA A 7 -3.05 -12.74 -5.50
N GLU A 8 -4.26 -12.40 -5.94
CA GLU A 8 -5.43 -12.31 -5.06
C GLU A 8 -5.75 -13.66 -4.41
N ALA A 9 -5.66 -14.77 -5.15
CA ALA A 9 -5.89 -16.10 -4.61
C ALA A 9 -4.83 -16.49 -3.55
N GLU A 10 -3.56 -16.15 -3.77
CA GLU A 10 -2.49 -16.36 -2.78
C GLU A 10 -2.71 -15.51 -1.53
N PHE A 11 -3.06 -14.23 -1.71
CA PHE A 11 -3.40 -13.34 -0.60
C PHE A 11 -4.54 -13.93 0.24
N GLU A 12 -5.65 -14.34 -0.37
CA GLU A 12 -6.80 -14.90 0.36
C GLU A 12 -6.45 -16.23 1.04
N SER A 13 -5.58 -17.05 0.46
CA SER A 13 -5.07 -18.25 1.13
C SER A 13 -4.29 -17.89 2.39
N ALA A 14 -3.40 -16.89 2.33
CA ALA A 14 -2.66 -16.41 3.49
C ALA A 14 -3.59 -15.76 4.54
N TRP A 15 -4.56 -14.95 4.11
CA TRP A 15 -5.53 -14.28 4.97
C TRP A 15 -6.35 -15.25 5.82
N ASN A 16 -6.68 -16.40 5.25
CA ASN A 16 -7.46 -17.45 5.92
C ASN A 16 -6.60 -18.38 6.81
N ASN A 17 -5.28 -18.22 6.84
CA ASN A 17 -4.42 -18.94 7.76
C ASN A 17 -4.49 -18.35 9.17
N GLU A 18 -5.04 -19.11 10.12
CA GLU A 18 -5.26 -18.66 11.49
C GLU A 18 -3.98 -18.39 12.31
N ARG A 19 -2.83 -18.91 11.86
CA ARG A 19 -1.54 -18.67 12.52
C ARG A 19 -0.96 -17.30 12.21
N TYR A 20 -1.29 -16.76 11.04
CA TYR A 20 -0.75 -15.49 10.57
C TYR A 20 -1.37 -14.33 11.34
N THR A 21 -0.57 -13.29 11.58
CA THR A 21 -1.08 -12.03 12.12
C THR A 21 -1.74 -11.26 10.98
N ARG A 22 -3.00 -10.88 11.13
CA ARG A 22 -3.74 -10.15 10.09
C ARG A 22 -4.42 -8.92 10.65
N ALA A 23 -4.54 -7.90 9.82
CA ALA A 23 -5.30 -6.71 10.15
C ALA A 23 -6.03 -6.17 8.93
N GLU A 24 -7.23 -5.66 9.16
CA GLU A 24 -8.03 -4.91 8.20
C GLU A 24 -8.32 -3.55 8.83
N LEU A 25 -7.94 -2.48 8.12
CA LEU A 25 -8.28 -1.15 8.58
C LEU A 25 -9.72 -0.83 8.15
N PRO A 26 -10.48 -0.08 8.97
CA PRO A 26 -11.80 0.40 8.56
C PRO A 26 -11.71 1.15 7.22
N PRO A 27 -12.62 0.91 6.27
CA PRO A 27 -12.66 1.67 5.03
C PRO A 27 -12.78 3.17 5.29
N VAL A 28 -11.90 3.96 4.69
CA VAL A 28 -11.86 5.43 4.87
C VAL A 28 -12.71 6.10 3.81
N ASP A 29 -13.82 6.73 4.20
CA ASP A 29 -14.58 7.64 3.33
C ASP A 29 -13.77 8.92 3.11
N VAL A 30 -13.13 9.01 1.94
CA VAL A 30 -12.12 10.04 1.67
C VAL A 30 -12.74 11.42 1.64
N ASN A 31 -13.90 11.58 0.98
CA ASN A 31 -14.57 12.87 0.87
C ASN A 31 -15.09 13.36 2.21
N ARG A 32 -15.60 12.44 3.04
CA ARG A 32 -16.00 12.77 4.42
C ARG A 32 -14.80 13.25 5.24
N VAL A 33 -13.70 12.52 5.24
CA VAL A 33 -12.51 12.90 6.01
C VAL A 33 -11.95 14.25 5.54
N VAL A 34 -11.89 14.51 4.24
CA VAL A 34 -11.50 15.84 3.71
C VAL A 34 -12.42 16.94 4.24
N ALA A 35 -13.74 16.73 4.17
CA ALA A 35 -14.72 17.72 4.58
C ALA A 35 -14.67 18.03 6.10
N GLU A 36 -14.42 17.02 6.92
CA GLU A 36 -14.38 17.12 8.38
C GLU A 36 -13.04 17.68 8.89
N HIS A 37 -11.92 17.21 8.34
CA HIS A 37 -10.60 17.36 8.95
C HIS A 37 -9.63 18.28 8.18
N TYR A 38 -9.97 18.74 6.98
CA TYR A 38 -9.04 19.48 6.13
C TYR A 38 -9.59 20.81 5.60
N VAL A 39 -8.66 21.69 5.24
CA VAL A 39 -8.88 22.86 4.40
C VAL A 39 -8.01 22.68 3.15
N ALA A 40 -8.66 22.66 2.00
CA ALA A 40 -8.01 22.68 0.69
C ALA A 40 -8.01 24.11 0.15
N GLU A 41 -6.95 24.49 -0.57
CA GLU A 41 -6.85 25.80 -1.23
C GLU A 41 -7.91 25.99 -2.32
N GLU A 42 -8.32 24.89 -2.95
CA GLU A 42 -9.35 24.85 -3.98
C GLU A 42 -10.39 23.76 -3.66
N PRO A 43 -11.62 23.83 -4.21
CA PRO A 43 -12.63 22.79 -4.01
C PRO A 43 -12.10 21.41 -4.43
N LEU A 44 -12.07 20.48 -3.46
CA LEU A 44 -11.58 19.12 -3.67
C LEU A 44 -12.69 18.12 -3.37
N THR A 45 -12.99 17.27 -4.35
CA THR A 45 -13.86 16.10 -4.19
C THR A 45 -13.22 14.95 -4.96
N PHE A 46 -12.82 13.91 -4.23
CA PHE A 46 -12.26 12.72 -4.83
C PHE A 46 -13.32 11.93 -5.56
N THR A 47 -12.97 11.44 -6.74
CA THR A 47 -13.68 10.38 -7.44
C THR A 47 -13.05 9.03 -7.14
N LYS A 48 -13.75 7.94 -7.47
CA LYS A 48 -13.18 6.59 -7.35
C LYS A 48 -11.95 6.43 -8.25
N ALA A 49 -12.01 7.03 -9.45
CA ALA A 49 -10.90 7.04 -10.40
C ALA A 49 -9.65 7.76 -9.86
N MET A 50 -9.81 8.86 -9.11
CA MET A 50 -8.66 9.57 -8.52
C MET A 50 -7.96 8.74 -7.44
N ILE A 51 -8.70 8.04 -6.58
CA ILE A 51 -8.07 7.14 -5.59
C ILE A 51 -7.39 5.98 -6.30
N TRP A 52 -8.01 5.43 -7.34
CA TRP A 52 -7.40 4.33 -8.10
C TRP A 52 -6.12 4.76 -8.82
N ASP A 53 -6.11 5.92 -9.48
CA ASP A 53 -4.90 6.51 -10.08
C ASP A 53 -3.79 6.68 -9.03
N MET A 54 -4.13 7.16 -7.84
CA MET A 54 -3.19 7.23 -6.73
C MET A 54 -2.63 5.86 -6.34
N GLU A 55 -3.49 4.83 -6.16
CA GLU A 55 -3.04 3.48 -5.79
C GLU A 55 -2.09 2.89 -6.84
N VAL A 56 -2.39 3.05 -8.13
CA VAL A 56 -1.53 2.60 -9.23
C VAL A 56 -0.18 3.32 -9.21
N ARG A 57 -0.16 4.65 -9.06
CA ARG A 57 1.09 5.42 -8.98
C ARG A 57 1.94 5.04 -7.77
N LYS A 58 1.31 4.87 -6.61
CA LYS A 58 1.97 4.43 -5.37
C LYS A 58 2.53 3.02 -5.49
N ALA A 59 1.82 2.12 -6.19
CA ALA A 59 2.28 0.76 -6.41
C ALA A 59 3.64 0.74 -7.14
N GLY A 60 3.77 1.52 -8.21
CA GLY A 60 5.00 1.62 -9.01
C GLY A 60 6.08 2.55 -8.44
N ASN A 61 5.73 3.55 -7.63
CA ASN A 61 6.69 4.50 -7.05
C ASN A 61 6.39 4.81 -5.58
N PRO A 62 6.57 3.87 -4.65
CA PRO A 62 6.19 4.09 -3.26
C PRO A 62 6.98 5.22 -2.59
N GLY A 63 8.23 5.48 -3.00
CA GLY A 63 9.05 6.56 -2.42
C GLY A 63 8.42 7.96 -2.53
N ALA A 64 7.70 8.24 -3.61
CA ALA A 64 7.02 9.53 -3.79
C ALA A 64 5.75 9.69 -2.94
N PHE A 65 5.08 8.58 -2.59
CA PHE A 65 3.76 8.61 -1.95
C PHE A 65 3.80 8.24 -0.47
N ILE A 66 4.76 7.44 -0.03
CA ILE A 66 4.93 7.02 1.36
C ILE A 66 6.37 7.25 1.88
N PRO A 67 6.92 8.48 1.76
CA PRO A 67 8.27 8.80 2.23
C PRO A 67 8.46 8.71 3.76
N TYR A 68 7.35 8.61 4.50
CA TYR A 68 7.36 8.33 5.94
C TYR A 68 7.48 6.84 6.27
N VAL A 69 7.40 5.96 5.25
CA VAL A 69 7.59 4.50 5.35
C VAL A 69 8.87 4.08 4.63
N VAL A 70 9.11 4.62 3.43
CA VAL A 70 10.20 4.22 2.54
C VAL A 70 11.40 5.14 2.69
N GLU A 71 12.60 4.56 2.81
CA GLU A 71 13.86 5.30 2.80
C GLU A 71 14.10 5.97 1.43
N GLU A 72 14.48 7.24 1.45
CA GLU A 72 14.67 8.03 0.23
C GLU A 72 15.69 7.38 -0.72
N GLY A 73 15.34 7.33 -2.01
CA GLY A 73 16.21 6.80 -3.06
C GLY A 73 16.33 5.26 -3.12
N THR A 74 15.62 4.52 -2.26
CA THR A 74 15.74 3.05 -2.21
C THR A 74 14.66 2.30 -2.98
N ALA A 75 13.57 2.97 -3.35
CA ALA A 75 12.47 2.36 -4.09
C ALA A 75 12.83 2.10 -5.56
N ALA A 76 12.55 0.91 -6.05
CA ALA A 76 12.62 0.57 -7.47
C ALA A 76 11.52 -0.44 -7.83
N ALA A 77 10.97 -0.33 -9.04
CA ALA A 77 10.00 -1.27 -9.60
C ALA A 77 10.40 -1.63 -11.03
N TRP A 78 10.19 -2.89 -11.42
CA TRP A 78 10.56 -3.40 -12.74
C TRP A 78 9.70 -4.60 -13.14
N VAL A 79 9.70 -4.91 -14.43
CA VAL A 79 9.10 -6.15 -14.95
C VAL A 79 10.20 -7.22 -15.02
N PRO A 80 10.03 -8.39 -14.36
CA PRO A 80 11.04 -9.46 -14.41
C PRO A 80 11.42 -9.85 -15.85
N GLY A 81 12.72 -9.88 -16.13
CA GLY A 81 13.25 -10.26 -17.44
C GLY A 81 13.04 -9.24 -18.57
N ARG A 82 12.57 -8.02 -18.26
CA ARG A 82 12.37 -6.94 -19.23
C ARG A 82 12.97 -5.63 -18.72
N GLU A 83 14.28 -5.50 -18.86
CA GLU A 83 14.99 -4.27 -18.49
C GLU A 83 14.42 -3.05 -19.26
N GLY A 84 14.08 -1.99 -18.54
CA GLY A 84 13.47 -0.78 -19.11
C GLY A 84 12.04 -0.93 -19.62
N GLY A 85 11.38 -2.07 -19.38
CA GLY A 85 9.98 -2.27 -19.74
C GLY A 85 9.04 -1.36 -18.96
N GLU A 86 7.99 -0.86 -19.61
CA GLU A 86 6.90 -0.17 -18.93
C GLU A 86 6.25 -1.10 -17.91
N LEU A 87 5.97 -0.58 -16.71
CA LEU A 87 5.24 -1.32 -15.69
C LEU A 87 3.81 -1.54 -16.20
N GLY A 88 3.44 -2.80 -16.44
CA GLY A 88 2.06 -3.20 -16.70
C GLY A 88 1.34 -3.54 -15.40
N ASP A 89 0.36 -4.43 -15.49
CA ASP A 89 -0.47 -4.84 -14.35
C ASP A 89 0.26 -5.79 -13.39
N GLU A 90 1.32 -6.45 -13.87
CA GLU A 90 2.13 -7.39 -13.10
C GLU A 90 3.59 -6.95 -13.14
N PHE A 91 4.16 -6.67 -11.99
CA PHE A 91 5.56 -6.27 -11.84
C PHE A 91 6.09 -6.62 -10.45
N VAL A 92 7.36 -6.33 -10.21
CA VAL A 92 7.94 -6.48 -8.88
C VAL A 92 8.55 -5.17 -8.42
N ARG A 93 8.71 -5.01 -7.11
CA ARG A 93 9.36 -3.85 -6.53
C ARG A 93 10.21 -4.21 -5.32
N GLN A 94 11.13 -3.31 -5.01
CA GLN A 94 11.86 -3.28 -3.76
C GLN A 94 11.77 -1.90 -3.11
N SER A 95 11.91 -1.87 -1.79
CA SER A 95 12.19 -0.64 -1.03
C SER A 95 12.77 -0.98 0.34
N GLN A 96 13.60 -0.09 0.87
CA GLN A 96 13.92 -0.10 2.31
C GLN A 96 12.74 0.53 3.04
N GLN A 97 12.07 -0.22 3.90
CA GLN A 97 10.89 0.23 4.63
C GLN A 97 11.14 0.21 6.13
N ARG A 98 10.59 1.19 6.84
CA ARG A 98 10.57 1.19 8.30
C ARG A 98 9.94 -0.10 8.80
N LEU A 99 10.53 -0.72 9.82
CA LEU A 99 9.96 -1.92 10.41
C LEU A 99 8.67 -1.58 11.17
N TRP A 100 7.68 -2.47 11.11
CA TRP A 100 6.39 -2.23 11.78
C TRP A 100 6.51 -2.08 13.31
N ILE A 101 7.36 -2.89 13.96
CA ILE A 101 7.55 -2.86 15.42
C ILE A 101 8.64 -1.86 15.83
N GLU A 102 9.70 -1.73 15.04
CA GLU A 102 10.83 -0.84 15.32
C GLU A 102 10.97 0.20 14.20
N PRO A 103 10.12 1.24 14.18
CA PRO A 103 10.03 2.17 13.05
C PRO A 103 11.26 3.07 12.90
N SER A 104 12.23 3.01 13.81
CA SER A 104 13.52 3.70 13.66
C SER A 104 14.51 2.95 12.76
N GLU A 105 14.26 1.67 12.50
CA GLU A 105 15.08 0.81 11.65
C GLU A 105 14.43 0.55 10.28
N TYR A 106 15.25 0.28 9.27
CA TYR A 106 14.82 -0.09 7.92
C TYR A 106 15.15 -1.55 7.61
N GLY A 107 14.27 -2.18 6.83
CA GLY A 107 14.49 -3.49 6.24
C GLY A 107 14.10 -3.53 4.77
N LEU A 108 14.85 -4.29 3.98
CA LEU A 108 14.56 -4.48 2.56
C LEU A 108 13.29 -5.32 2.40
N VAL A 109 12.27 -4.73 1.79
CA VAL A 109 11.02 -5.41 1.41
C VAL A 109 11.05 -5.65 -0.09
N LEU A 110 10.68 -6.86 -0.49
CA LEU A 110 10.59 -7.33 -1.87
C LEU A 110 9.15 -7.79 -2.12
N GLU A 111 8.51 -7.28 -3.16
CA GLU A 111 7.08 -7.56 -3.43
C GLU A 111 6.84 -7.85 -4.90
N GLU A 112 6.05 -8.90 -5.17
CA GLU A 112 5.30 -9.04 -6.42
C GLU A 112 4.02 -8.19 -6.34
N VAL A 113 3.68 -7.52 -7.43
CA VAL A 113 2.58 -6.55 -7.49
C VAL A 113 1.66 -6.92 -8.64
N SER A 114 0.37 -7.04 -8.32
CA SER A 114 -0.71 -7.33 -9.26
C SER A 114 -1.77 -6.22 -9.17
N LEU A 115 -2.08 -5.58 -10.30
CA LEU A 115 -3.12 -4.57 -10.45
C LEU A 115 -4.37 -5.20 -11.06
N ASN A 116 -5.49 -5.13 -10.33
CA ASN A 116 -6.79 -5.49 -10.87
C ASN A 116 -7.62 -4.22 -11.11
N HIS A 117 -7.66 -3.76 -12.36
CA HIS A 117 -8.37 -2.53 -12.73
C HIS A 117 -9.89 -2.65 -12.64
N GLU A 118 -10.46 -3.84 -12.88
CA GLU A 118 -11.90 -4.08 -12.79
C GLU A 118 -12.37 -3.97 -11.33
N ARG A 119 -11.62 -4.59 -10.41
CA ARG A 119 -11.91 -4.55 -8.98
C ARG A 119 -11.33 -3.32 -8.27
N GLN A 120 -10.48 -2.55 -8.94
CA GLN A 120 -9.69 -1.46 -8.38
C GLN A 120 -8.96 -1.87 -7.10
N LEU A 121 -8.21 -2.97 -7.21
CA LEU A 121 -7.48 -3.61 -6.13
C LEU A 121 -6.03 -3.82 -6.55
N VAL A 122 -5.10 -3.42 -5.69
CA VAL A 122 -3.68 -3.76 -5.79
C VAL A 122 -3.37 -4.83 -4.77
N THR A 123 -2.77 -5.94 -5.21
CA THR A 123 -2.26 -6.99 -4.33
C THR A 123 -0.73 -6.98 -4.37
N PHE A 124 -0.12 -6.85 -3.20
CA PHE A 124 1.31 -6.93 -2.97
C PHE A 124 1.62 -8.23 -2.23
N LEU A 125 2.50 -9.05 -2.80
CA LEU A 125 2.94 -10.29 -2.17
C LEU A 125 4.41 -10.19 -1.82
N GLY A 126 4.70 -10.08 -0.52
CA GLY A 126 6.06 -10.16 0.00
C GLY A 126 6.76 -11.46 -0.38
N ARG A 127 8.02 -11.34 -0.81
CA ARG A 127 8.88 -12.44 -1.22
C ARG A 127 10.18 -12.43 -0.43
N ALA A 128 10.69 -13.62 -0.12
CA ALA A 128 11.99 -13.78 0.52
C ALA A 128 13.15 -13.45 -0.44
N GLU A 129 12.95 -13.75 -1.72
CA GLU A 129 13.93 -13.55 -2.78
C GLU A 129 13.23 -13.06 -4.04
N LEU A 130 13.87 -12.14 -4.75
CA LEU A 130 13.54 -11.75 -6.12
C LEU A 130 14.81 -11.64 -6.96
N ARG A 131 14.65 -11.43 -8.26
CA ARG A 131 15.75 -10.99 -9.13
C ARG A 131 15.53 -9.55 -9.53
N ASP A 132 16.58 -8.74 -9.43
CA ASP A 132 16.55 -7.37 -9.96
C ASP A 132 16.43 -7.35 -11.50
N ALA A 133 16.33 -6.16 -12.08
CA ALA A 133 16.19 -5.98 -13.52
C ALA A 133 17.36 -6.57 -14.32
N GLN A 134 18.54 -6.71 -13.69
CA GLN A 134 19.76 -7.29 -14.27
C GLN A 134 19.89 -8.80 -13.97
N GLY A 135 18.89 -9.40 -13.30
CA GLY A 135 18.85 -10.83 -12.97
C GLY A 135 19.62 -11.22 -11.72
N LYS A 136 20.20 -10.28 -10.97
CA LYS A 136 20.91 -10.53 -9.72
C LYS A 136 19.91 -10.84 -8.61
N ALA A 137 20.25 -11.81 -7.77
CA ALA A 137 19.42 -12.16 -6.62
C ALA A 137 19.37 -11.04 -5.58
N LEU A 138 18.17 -10.74 -5.10
CA LEU A 138 17.84 -9.85 -4.01
C LEU A 138 17.23 -10.68 -2.90
N ILE A 139 17.64 -10.44 -1.65
CA ILE A 139 17.14 -11.17 -0.47
C ILE A 139 16.49 -10.17 0.47
N ALA A 140 15.25 -10.43 0.87
CA ALA A 140 14.52 -9.58 1.80
C ALA A 140 15.21 -9.53 3.17
N GLY A 141 15.05 -8.40 3.85
CA GLY A 141 15.52 -8.23 5.22
C GLY A 141 14.75 -9.15 6.18
N ILE A 142 15.42 -9.53 7.28
CA ILE A 142 14.85 -10.41 8.31
C ILE A 142 14.35 -9.66 9.55
N GLY A 143 14.40 -8.32 9.53
CA GLY A 143 13.99 -7.47 10.66
C GLY A 143 12.49 -7.50 10.96
N GLN A 144 11.68 -7.97 10.02
CA GLN A 144 10.25 -8.19 10.19
C GLN A 144 9.78 -9.41 9.37
N PRO A 145 8.63 -10.03 9.72
CA PRO A 145 8.07 -11.10 8.92
C PRO A 145 7.75 -10.64 7.50
N LEU A 146 7.81 -11.57 6.53
CA LEU A 146 7.21 -11.34 5.21
C LEU A 146 5.72 -11.05 5.38
N PHE A 147 5.17 -10.28 4.46
CA PHE A 147 3.76 -9.91 4.51
C PHE A 147 3.16 -9.76 3.12
N HIS A 148 1.84 -9.86 3.05
CA HIS A 148 1.08 -9.52 1.87
C HIS A 148 0.13 -8.38 2.22
N VAL A 149 -0.09 -7.47 1.27
CA VAL A 149 -0.96 -6.31 1.45
C VAL A 149 -1.94 -6.23 0.29
N GLN A 150 -3.18 -5.84 0.59
CA GLN A 150 -4.16 -5.42 -0.39
C GLN A 150 -4.56 -3.98 -0.12
N HIS A 151 -4.49 -3.15 -1.16
CA HIS A 151 -5.07 -1.82 -1.17
C HIS A 151 -6.15 -1.76 -2.23
N GLY A 152 -7.31 -1.20 -1.93
CA GLY A 152 -8.38 -1.12 -2.90
C GLY A 152 -9.25 0.11 -2.78
N VAL A 153 -10.11 0.29 -3.78
CA VAL A 153 -11.10 1.36 -3.82
C VAL A 153 -12.50 0.77 -3.91
N ALA A 154 -13.31 1.06 -2.90
CA ALA A 154 -14.72 0.65 -2.84
C ALA A 154 -15.64 1.89 -2.79
N GLY A 155 -16.94 1.67 -2.61
CA GLY A 155 -17.93 2.75 -2.61
C GLY A 155 -18.32 3.24 -4.01
N THR A 156 -19.03 4.38 -4.05
CA THR A 156 -19.45 5.03 -5.30
C THR A 156 -18.42 6.04 -5.77
N ASP A 157 -18.63 6.64 -6.94
CA ASP A 157 -17.72 7.66 -7.45
C ASP A 157 -17.70 8.92 -6.58
N GLU A 158 -18.84 9.32 -6.03
CA GLU A 158 -18.98 10.53 -5.20
C GLU A 158 -18.68 10.28 -3.72
N ARG A 159 -18.67 9.02 -3.29
CA ARG A 159 -18.33 8.59 -1.93
C ARG A 159 -17.36 7.40 -1.99
N PRO A 160 -16.14 7.63 -2.52
CA PRO A 160 -15.19 6.56 -2.65
C PRO A 160 -14.54 6.27 -1.30
N THR A 161 -14.30 4.99 -1.05
CA THR A 161 -13.64 4.52 0.18
C THR A 161 -12.30 3.89 -0.17
N ASN A 162 -11.26 4.25 0.59
CA ASN A 162 -9.98 3.55 0.54
C ASN A 162 -10.02 2.34 1.49
N THR A 163 -9.59 1.18 1.02
CA THR A 163 -9.59 -0.08 1.76
C THR A 163 -8.18 -0.62 1.89
N TRP A 164 -7.88 -1.26 3.01
CA TRP A 164 -6.55 -1.75 3.32
C TRP A 164 -6.59 -3.01 4.18
N ARG A 165 -5.87 -4.05 3.75
CA ARG A 165 -5.72 -5.33 4.46
C ARG A 165 -4.26 -5.77 4.41
N ILE A 166 -3.77 -6.33 5.51
CA ILE A 166 -2.43 -6.92 5.60
C ILE A 166 -2.48 -8.29 6.27
N VAL A 167 -1.64 -9.20 5.80
CA VAL A 167 -1.33 -10.45 6.50
C VAL A 167 0.17 -10.60 6.61
N MET A 168 0.65 -10.70 7.84
CA MET A 168 2.04 -10.99 8.19
C MET A 168 2.20 -12.50 8.29
N LEU A 169 3.12 -13.08 7.52
CA LEU A 169 3.38 -14.52 7.44
C LEU A 169 4.18 -15.00 8.66
N THR A 170 3.61 -14.81 9.85
CA THR A 170 4.21 -15.19 11.14
C THR A 170 3.91 -16.65 11.49
N ASP A 171 4.79 -17.32 12.25
CA ASP A 171 4.50 -18.69 12.70
C ASP A 171 3.33 -18.79 13.68
N ARG A 172 3.04 -17.68 14.37
CA ARG A 172 1.93 -17.47 15.30
C ARG A 172 1.53 -16.00 15.30
N LYS A 173 0.34 -15.68 15.80
CA LYS A 173 -0.10 -14.30 15.99
C LYS A 173 0.87 -13.53 16.88
N ASP A 174 1.18 -12.30 16.48
CA ASP A 174 2.04 -11.38 17.22
C ASP A 174 1.23 -10.16 17.67
N GLU A 175 0.88 -10.12 18.95
CA GLU A 175 0.10 -9.04 19.55
C GLU A 175 0.76 -7.66 19.40
N ARG A 176 2.08 -7.59 19.21
CA ARG A 176 2.79 -6.31 19.00
C ARG A 176 2.41 -5.71 17.65
N LEU A 177 2.32 -6.54 16.60
CA LEU A 177 1.87 -6.14 15.28
C LEU A 177 0.39 -5.74 15.30
N GLU A 178 -0.46 -6.52 15.98
CA GLU A 178 -1.88 -6.18 16.15
C GLU A 178 -2.07 -4.79 16.80
N LYS A 179 -1.26 -4.46 17.81
CA LYS A 179 -1.27 -3.13 18.46
C LYS A 179 -0.86 -2.01 17.51
N VAL A 180 0.16 -2.23 16.67
CA VAL A 180 0.58 -1.26 15.65
C VAL A 180 -0.57 -0.97 14.69
N PHE A 181 -1.20 -2.01 14.15
CA PHE A 181 -2.31 -1.83 13.20
C PHE A 181 -3.56 -1.23 13.85
N ALA A 182 -3.84 -1.56 15.12
CA ALA A 182 -4.93 -0.95 15.87
C ALA A 182 -4.70 0.56 16.09
N ALA A 183 -3.46 0.98 16.34
CA ALA A 183 -3.11 2.39 16.44
C ALA A 183 -3.29 3.11 15.09
N THR A 184 -2.87 2.49 13.98
CA THR A 184 -3.10 3.02 12.63
C THR A 184 -4.60 3.14 12.30
N ALA A 185 -5.42 2.16 12.71
CA ALA A 185 -6.88 2.17 12.49
C ALA A 185 -7.60 3.30 13.24
N ALA A 186 -6.99 3.85 14.29
CA ALA A 186 -7.55 4.93 15.09
C ALA A 186 -7.24 6.33 14.54
N GLU A 187 -6.39 6.44 13.51
CA GLU A 187 -6.08 7.71 12.87
C GLU A 187 -7.32 8.29 12.16
N VAL A 188 -7.61 9.56 12.43
CA VAL A 188 -8.76 10.27 11.86
C VAL A 188 -8.42 11.01 10.55
N TRP A 189 -7.14 11.01 10.21
CA TRP A 189 -6.60 11.72 9.06
C TRP A 189 -6.76 10.88 7.79
N LEU A 190 -6.61 11.53 6.63
CA LEU A 190 -6.38 10.79 5.41
C LEU A 190 -5.11 9.94 5.57
N PRO A 191 -5.10 8.70 5.01
CA PRO A 191 -3.86 7.99 4.79
C PRO A 191 -2.83 8.91 4.12
N GLY A 192 -1.61 8.98 4.65
CA GLY A 192 -0.64 10.01 4.23
C GLY A 192 -0.32 10.00 2.73
N PHE A 193 -0.48 8.85 2.06
CA PHE A 193 -0.31 8.77 0.60
C PHE A 193 -1.36 9.54 -0.20
N LEU A 194 -2.58 9.68 0.32
CA LEU A 194 -3.61 10.51 -0.32
C LEU A 194 -3.28 11.98 -0.15
N GLU A 195 -2.76 12.39 1.02
CA GLU A 195 -2.29 13.77 1.18
C GLU A 195 -1.14 14.10 0.22
N ASN A 196 -0.20 13.16 0.05
CA ASN A 196 0.92 13.32 -0.88
C ASN A 196 0.47 13.34 -2.33
N TYR A 197 -0.58 12.58 -2.69
CA TYR A 197 -1.20 12.65 -4.00
C TYR A 197 -1.83 14.01 -4.28
N VAL A 198 -2.59 14.56 -3.32
CA VAL A 198 -3.22 15.89 -3.46
C VAL A 198 -2.16 16.97 -3.70
N ARG A 199 -1.09 16.97 -2.90
CA ARG A 199 -0.04 17.98 -3.02
C ARG A 199 0.84 17.78 -4.25
N GLY A 200 1.28 16.54 -4.50
CA GLY A 200 2.29 16.24 -5.52
C GLY A 200 1.73 16.01 -6.92
N VAL A 201 0.50 15.53 -7.04
CA VAL A 201 -0.13 15.21 -8.34
C VAL A 201 -1.22 16.20 -8.69
N LEU A 202 -2.13 16.50 -7.75
CA LEU A 202 -3.20 17.47 -8.02
C LEU A 202 -2.71 18.92 -7.88
N GLY A 203 -1.57 19.15 -7.23
CA GLY A 203 -1.01 20.49 -7.02
C GLY A 203 -1.81 21.35 -6.03
N ILE A 204 -2.67 20.73 -5.21
CA ILE A 204 -3.55 21.44 -4.29
C ILE A 204 -2.92 21.46 -2.90
N ALA A 205 -2.81 22.65 -2.30
CA ALA A 205 -2.40 22.74 -0.91
C ALA A 205 -3.50 22.18 0.00
N LEU A 206 -3.11 21.28 0.92
CA LEU A 206 -4.02 20.61 1.84
C LEU A 206 -3.48 20.74 3.27
N THR A 207 -4.25 21.41 4.14
CA THR A 207 -3.89 21.68 5.54
C THR A 207 -4.86 20.98 6.48
N ARG A 208 -4.34 20.28 7.49
CA ARG A 208 -5.16 19.70 8.56
C ARG A 208 -5.75 20.83 9.41
N ARG A 209 -7.05 20.75 9.72
CA ARG A 209 -7.68 21.66 10.69
C ARG A 209 -7.08 21.40 12.06
N GLN A 210 -6.72 22.47 12.77
CA GLN A 210 -6.37 22.34 14.19
C GLN A 210 -7.62 21.87 14.93
N GLN A 211 -7.45 20.84 15.75
CA GLN A 211 -8.49 20.37 16.67
C GLN A 211 -8.61 21.31 17.86
#